data_AF-A0A348V1E1-F1
#
_entry.id   AF-A0A348V1E1-F1
#
_cell.length_a   1.000
_cell.length_b   1.000
_cell.length_c   1.000
_cell.angle_alpha   90.00
_cell.angle_beta   90.00
_cell.angle_gamma   90.00
#
_symmetry.space_group_name_H-M   'P 1'
#
loop_
_entity.id
_entity.type
_entity.pdbx_description
1 polymer ?
#
loop_
_entity_poly.entity_id
_entity_poly.type
_entity_poly.pdbx_seq_one_letter_code
_entity_poly.pdbx_strand_id
1 'polypeptide(L)' 'MKPDETEQKQASRGKALDAALSQIEKQFGKGAVMKLGQKEAAVAEVIPTGALSLDMALGIGGIPK' A
#
# COMPACT_ATOMS: atom_id res chain seq x y z
N MET A 1 -14.82 24.08 -29.22
CA MET A 1 -13.95 24.13 -28.03
C MET A 1 -13.49 22.70 -27.77
N LYS A 2 -12.18 22.40 -27.88
CA LYS A 2 -11.62 21.04 -28.06
C LYS A 2 -11.58 20.24 -26.74
N PRO A 3 -12.22 19.06 -26.63
CA PRO A 3 -12.10 18.19 -25.44
C PRO A 3 -10.88 17.24 -25.46
N ASP A 4 -10.21 17.05 -26.61
CA ASP A 4 -9.27 15.94 -26.85
C ASP A 4 -7.91 16.04 -26.12
N GLU A 5 -7.41 17.25 -25.85
CA GLU A 5 -6.05 17.43 -25.30
C GLU A 5 -5.93 17.07 -23.80
N THR A 6 -7.03 17.10 -23.05
CA THR A 6 -7.06 16.85 -21.60
C THR A 6 -7.05 15.35 -21.25
N GLU A 7 -7.72 14.50 -22.03
CA GLU A 7 -7.76 13.05 -21.81
C GLU A 7 -6.43 12.37 -22.15
N GLN A 8 -5.77 12.77 -23.23
CA GLN A 8 -4.46 12.23 -23.61
C GLN A 8 -3.38 12.56 -22.55
N LYS A 9 -3.49 13.72 -21.88
CA LYS A 9 -2.57 14.14 -20.82
C LYS A 9 -2.77 13.34 -19.52
N GLN A 10 -4.01 12.95 -19.20
CA GLN A 10 -4.30 12.09 -18.06
C GLN A 10 -3.84 10.64 -18.30
N ALA A 11 -4.09 10.10 -19.49
CA ALA A 11 -3.66 8.75 -19.86
C ALA A 11 -2.13 8.61 -19.90
N SER A 12 -1.40 9.61 -20.40
CA SER A 12 0.07 9.62 -20.39
C SER A 12 0.64 9.76 -18.97
N ARG A 13 -0.01 10.55 -18.10
CA ARG A 13 0.39 10.70 -16.68
C ARG A 13 0.23 9.40 -15.89
N GLY A 14 -0.82 8.62 -16.14
CA GLY A 14 -1.01 7.31 -15.51
C GLY A 14 0.09 6.32 -15.87
N LYS A 15 0.43 6.20 -17.16
CA LYS A 15 1.51 5.30 -17.63
C LYS A 15 2.88 5.68 -17.06
N ALA A 16 3.19 6.97 -17.02
CA ALA A 16 4.45 7.45 -16.45
C ALA A 16 4.53 7.19 -14.93
N LEU A 17 3.40 7.34 -14.23
CA LEU A 17 3.31 7.05 -12.80
C LEU A 17 3.54 5.55 -12.51
N ASP A 18 2.86 4.66 -13.23
CA ASP A 18 3.01 3.21 -13.05
C ASP A 18 4.44 2.74 -13.36
N ALA A 19 5.07 3.31 -14.40
CA ALA A 19 6.47 3.03 -14.72
C ALA A 19 7.42 3.47 -13.60
N ALA A 20 7.20 4.66 -13.02
CA ALA A 20 8.01 5.15 -11.91
C ALA A 20 7.81 4.31 -10.64
N LEU A 21 6.57 3.93 -10.32
CA LEU A 21 6.26 3.04 -9.19
C LEU A 21 6.94 1.68 -9.35
N SER A 22 6.87 1.08 -10.55
CA SER A 22 7.56 -0.18 -10.84
C SER A 22 9.08 -0.07 -10.73
N GLN A 23 9.65 1.08 -11.13
CA GLN A 23 11.08 1.33 -10.98
C GLN A 23 11.50 1.42 -9.51
N ILE A 24 10.68 2.02 -8.65
CA ILE A 24 10.92 2.09 -7.20
C ILE A 24 10.85 0.69 -6.58
N GLU A 25 9.83 -0.10 -6.90
CA GLU A 25 9.71 -1.48 -6.38
C GLU A 25 10.90 -2.37 -6.80
N LYS A 26 11.41 -2.20 -8.03
CA LYS A 26 12.56 -2.97 -8.52
C LYS A 26 13.86 -2.60 -7.81
N GLN A 27 14.03 -1.33 -7.44
CA GLN A 27 15.26 -0.85 -6.80
C GLN A 27 15.28 -1.06 -5.28
N PHE A 28 14.14 -0.88 -4.62
CA PHE A 28 14.05 -0.85 -3.16
C PHE A 28 13.29 -2.06 -2.57
N GLY A 29 12.75 -2.93 -3.41
CA GLY A 29 12.00 -4.12 -3.01
C GLY A 29 10.49 -3.92 -3.04
N LYS A 30 9.75 -5.04 -2.99
CA LYS A 30 8.28 -5.03 -2.94
C LYS A 30 7.81 -4.30 -1.68
N GLY A 31 6.83 -3.43 -1.84
CA GLY A 31 6.28 -2.63 -0.74
C GLY A 31 7.06 -1.35 -0.41
N ALA A 32 8.14 -1.03 -1.14
CA ALA A 32 8.87 0.23 -0.98
C ALA A 32 8.02 1.47 -1.35
N VAL A 33 7.01 1.30 -2.19
CA VAL A 33 5.98 2.30 -2.45
C VAL A 33 4.63 1.61 -2.60
N MET A 34 3.61 2.13 -1.92
CA MET A 34 2.27 1.53 -1.90
C MET A 34 1.22 2.63 -1.86
N LYS A 35 0.01 2.33 -2.35
CA LYS A 35 -1.12 3.26 -2.18
C LYS A 35 -1.66 3.13 -0.76
N LEU A 36 -1.87 4.26 -0.10
CA LEU A 36 -2.48 4.29 1.24
C LEU A 36 -3.86 3.61 1.18
N GLY A 37 -4.04 2.53 1.94
CA GLY A 37 -5.25 1.70 1.92
C GLY A 37 -5.19 0.43 1.05
N GLN A 38 -4.05 0.12 0.42
CA GLN A 38 -3.84 -1.21 -0.17
C GLN A 38 -3.89 -2.29 0.93
N LYS A 39 -4.73 -3.31 0.73
CA LYS A 39 -5.03 -4.35 1.73
C LYS A 39 -3.83 -5.20 2.09
N GLU A 40 -2.87 -5.42 1.18
CA GLU A 40 -1.68 -6.23 1.48
C GLU A 40 -0.77 -5.61 2.56
N ALA A 41 -0.82 -4.30 2.79
CA ALA A 41 -0.06 -3.62 3.84
C ALA A 41 -0.80 -3.53 5.19
N ALA A 42 -2.08 -3.88 5.22
CA ALA A 42 -2.97 -3.56 6.34
C ALA A 42 -3.01 -4.64 7.44
N VAL A 43 -2.46 -5.83 7.18
CA VAL A 43 -2.33 -6.87 8.21
C VAL A 43 -0.94 -6.75 8.82
N ALA A 44 -0.83 -5.93 9.86
CA ALA A 44 0.38 -5.89 10.66
C ALA A 44 0.65 -7.29 11.22
N GLU A 45 1.88 -7.80 11.06
CA GLU A 45 2.27 -9.01 11.78
C GLU A 45 2.16 -8.72 13.28
N VAL A 46 1.51 -9.60 14.02
CA VAL A 46 1.33 -9.47 15.47
C VAL A 46 2.00 -10.63 16.18
N ILE A 47 2.63 -10.32 17.32
CA ILE A 47 3.21 -11.27 18.26
C ILE A 47 2.18 -11.47 19.37
N PRO A 48 1.62 -12.68 19.57
CA PRO A 48 0.69 -12.96 20.67
C PRO A 48 1.36 -12.74 22.02
N THR A 49 0.65 -12.17 22.98
CA THR A 49 1.15 -11.97 24.35
C THR A 49 1.14 -13.28 25.15
N GLY A 50 0.42 -14.29 24.68
CA GLY A 50 0.23 -15.57 25.38
C GLY A 50 -0.92 -15.56 26.40
N ALA A 51 -1.57 -14.40 26.59
CA ALA A 51 -2.78 -14.26 27.38
C ALA A 51 -3.96 -13.89 26.46
N LEU A 52 -4.88 -14.84 26.24
CA LEU A 52 -6.00 -14.68 25.30
C LEU A 52 -6.86 -13.45 25.59
N SER A 53 -7.13 -13.16 26.87
CA SER A 53 -7.90 -11.98 27.28
C SER A 53 -7.22 -10.67 26.89
N LEU A 54 -5.88 -10.63 26.96
CA LEU A 54 -5.09 -9.44 26.61
C LEU A 54 -4.99 -9.27 25.10
N ASP A 55 -4.74 -10.35 24.36
CA ASP A 55 -4.70 -10.34 22.89
C ASP A 55 -6.02 -9.87 22.28
N MET A 56 -7.15 -10.30 22.87
CA MET A 56 -8.49 -9.83 22.48
C MET A 56 -8.72 -8.36 22.85
N ALA A 57 -8.30 -7.92 24.03
CA ALA A 57 -8.47 -6.53 24.48
C ALA A 57 -7.68 -5.54 23.59
N LEU A 58 -6.54 -5.96 23.06
CA LEU A 58 -5.74 -5.18 22.11
C LEU A 58 -6.43 -5.02 20.74
N GLY A 59 -7.46 -5.83 20.44
CA GLY A 59 -8.26 -5.76 19.22
C GLY A 59 -7.56 -6.25 17.94
N ILE A 60 -6.23 -6.18 17.90
CA ILE A 60 -5.39 -6.69 16.80
C ILE A 60 -4.84 -8.10 17.07
N GLY A 61 -5.12 -8.69 18.24
CA GLY A 61 -4.72 -10.06 18.57
C GLY A 61 -3.30 -10.22 19.13
N GLY A 62 -2.64 -9.12 19.53
CA GLY A 62 -1.30 -9.16 20.11
C GLY A 62 -0.56 -7.82 20.00
N ILE A 63 0.75 -7.85 20.15
CA ILE A 63 1.63 -6.69 19.99
C ILE A 63 2.08 -6.62 18.52
N PRO A 64 1.98 -5.45 17.85
CA PRO A 64 2.42 -5.33 16.46
C PRO A 64 3.94 -5.46 16.37
N LYS A 65 4.41 -6.15 15.33
CA LYS A 65 5.83 -6.41 15.05
C LYS A 65 6.51 -5.22 14.37
#